data_AF-A0A6G1S476-F1
#
_entry.id   AF-A0A6G1S476-F1
#
_cell.length_a   1.000
_cell.length_b   1.000
_cell.length_c   1.000
_cell.angle_alpha   90.00
_cell.angle_beta   90.00
_cell.angle_gamma   90.00
#
_symmetry.space_group_name_H-M   'P 1'
#
loop_
_entity.id
_entity.type
_entity.pdbx_description
1 polymer ?
#
loop_
_entity_poly.entity_id
_entity_poly.type
_entity_poly.pdbx_seq_one_letter_code
_entity_poly.pdbx_strand_id
1 'polypeptide(L)'
;TYHQLRLNREGVRTRSSLTLSSLSFKSEIITMSKIKAGPVVDILGDEMTRIIWDLIKEKLILPFLDIELHTYDLGIEHRDKTNDKVTIDCAEAIKKYNVGIKCATITPDENRVTEFKLKEMWKSPNGTIRNILGGTVFREPIICKNVPRLVPGWTKPIIIGRHAHGDQYKAP
;
A
#
# COMPACT_ATOMS: atom_id res chain seq x y z
N THR A 1 -27.96 -15.31 50.48
CA THR A 1 -28.05 -14.71 51.82
C THR A 1 -28.50 -13.28 51.64
N TYR A 2 -29.82 -13.09 51.71
CA TYR A 2 -30.53 -11.82 51.53
C TYR A 2 -30.69 -11.10 52.87
N HIS A 3 -31.00 -9.80 52.78
CA HIS A 3 -31.47 -8.86 53.81
C HIS A 3 -30.41 -8.21 54.72
N GLN A 4 -30.13 -6.91 54.56
CA GLN A 4 -30.92 -5.70 54.94
C GLN A 4 -30.52 -5.26 56.35
N LEU A 5 -30.04 -4.03 56.52
CA LEU A 5 -30.26 -3.22 57.73
C LEU A 5 -29.90 -1.74 57.49
N ARG A 6 -30.98 -0.93 57.45
CA ARG A 6 -31.17 0.42 58.01
C ARG A 6 -30.06 1.47 57.87
N LEU A 7 -30.34 2.49 57.05
CA LEU A 7 -29.95 3.86 57.33
C LEU A 7 -31.16 4.65 57.82
N ASN A 8 -31.02 5.24 59.01
CA ASN A 8 -31.96 6.18 59.60
C ASN A 8 -31.89 7.54 58.89
N ARG A 9 -33.07 8.17 58.79
CA ARG A 9 -33.31 9.54 58.37
C ARG A 9 -32.65 10.51 59.34
N GLU A 10 -32.14 11.64 58.84
CA GLU A 10 -32.48 12.97 59.34
C GLU A 10 -31.97 14.09 58.42
N GLY A 11 -32.77 15.14 58.27
CA GLY A 11 -32.29 16.49 58.00
C GLY A 11 -32.29 16.97 56.55
N VAL A 12 -33.45 17.37 56.03
CA VAL A 12 -33.55 18.30 54.89
C VAL A 12 -33.15 19.71 55.36
N ARG A 13 -32.10 20.30 54.79
CA ARG A 13 -31.88 21.75 54.78
C ARG A 13 -31.45 22.23 53.38
N THR A 14 -32.44 22.84 52.72
CA THR A 14 -32.40 24.02 51.83
C THR A 14 -31.15 24.33 51.00
N ARG A 15 -31.38 24.34 49.69
CA ARG A 15 -30.62 24.86 48.54
C ARG A 15 -29.59 25.96 48.85
N SER A 16 -28.34 25.67 48.50
CA SER A 16 -27.37 26.65 48.00
C SER A 16 -26.92 26.21 46.60
N SER A 17 -27.05 27.09 45.61
CA SER A 17 -26.60 26.85 44.24
C SER A 17 -25.09 26.69 44.19
N LEU A 18 -24.60 25.45 44.07
CA LEU A 18 -23.24 25.19 43.62
C LEU A 18 -23.29 25.04 42.11
N THR A 19 -22.74 26.04 41.42
CA THR A 19 -22.41 25.97 40.01
C THR A 19 -21.52 24.74 39.78
N LEU A 20 -22.07 23.69 39.15
CA LEU A 20 -21.23 22.68 38.52
C LEU A 20 -20.49 23.40 37.39
N SER A 21 -19.23 23.77 37.62
CA SER A 21 -18.32 23.99 36.51
C SER A 21 -18.31 22.68 35.71
N SER A 22 -18.81 22.74 34.48
CA SER A 22 -18.60 21.68 33.52
C SER A 22 -17.11 21.61 33.28
N LEU A 23 -16.42 20.72 33.99
CA LEU A 23 -15.10 20.26 33.60
C LEU A 23 -15.28 19.58 32.26
N SER A 24 -15.18 20.38 31.19
CA SER A 24 -15.01 19.90 29.84
C SER A 24 -13.73 19.10 29.86
N PHE A 25 -13.88 17.78 29.90
CA PHE A 25 -12.81 16.85 29.59
C PHE A 25 -12.48 17.11 28.12
N LYS A 26 -11.58 18.07 27.87
CA LYS A 26 -10.88 18.15 26.60
C LYS A 26 -10.04 16.88 26.55
N SER A 27 -10.57 15.82 25.95
CA SER A 27 -9.72 14.79 25.41
C SER A 27 -8.87 15.50 24.36
N GLU A 28 -7.66 15.92 24.74
CA GLU A 28 -6.63 16.15 23.75
C GLU A 28 -6.46 14.81 23.06
N ILE A 29 -7.09 14.68 21.90
CA ILE A 29 -6.68 13.69 20.91
C ILE A 29 -5.25 14.12 20.63
N ILE A 30 -4.28 13.43 21.24
CA ILE A 30 -2.90 13.48 20.82
C ILE A 30 -2.96 12.97 19.39
N THR A 31 -3.07 13.89 18.43
CA THR A 31 -2.90 13.58 17.03
C THR A 31 -1.43 13.18 16.93
N MET A 32 -1.19 11.86 16.91
CA MET A 32 0.14 11.35 16.64
C MET A 32 0.62 12.03 15.36
N SER A 33 1.68 12.82 15.48
CA SER A 33 2.25 13.48 14.31
C SER A 33 2.68 12.40 13.33
N LYS A 34 2.28 12.57 12.07
CA LYS A 34 2.65 11.63 11.02
C LYS A 34 4.17 11.59 10.87
N ILE A 35 4.71 10.40 10.62
CA ILE A 35 6.14 10.20 10.39
C ILE A 35 6.51 10.85 9.06
N LYS A 36 7.48 11.76 9.06
CA LYS A 36 7.99 12.39 7.84
C LYS A 36 8.78 11.37 7.02
N ALA A 37 8.45 11.24 5.74
CA ALA A 37 9.15 10.39 4.78
C ALA A 37 9.58 11.18 3.55
N GLY A 38 10.60 10.69 2.84
CA GLY A 38 11.02 11.24 1.56
C GLY A 38 10.05 10.94 0.41
N PRO A 39 10.26 11.54 -0.77
CA PRO A 39 9.38 11.31 -1.92
C PRO A 39 9.49 9.87 -2.44
N VAL A 40 8.36 9.33 -2.89
CA VAL A 40 8.26 7.98 -3.47
C VAL A 40 7.43 8.02 -4.75
N VAL A 41 7.87 7.27 -5.76
CA VAL A 41 7.07 7.03 -6.97
C VAL A 41 6.02 5.96 -6.69
N ASP A 42 4.74 6.32 -6.73
CA ASP A 42 3.59 5.43 -6.53
C ASP A 42 3.06 4.94 -7.89
N ILE A 43 3.15 3.65 -8.16
CA ILE A 43 2.90 3.10 -9.49
C ILE A 43 1.65 2.22 -9.42
N LEU A 44 0.54 2.75 -9.92
CA LEU A 44 -0.76 2.07 -9.90
C LEU A 44 -0.78 0.91 -10.91
N GLY A 45 -1.67 -0.04 -10.66
CA GLY A 45 -1.76 -1.29 -11.40
C GLY A 45 -3.19 -1.61 -11.85
N ASP A 46 -3.44 -2.91 -12.00
CA ASP A 46 -4.66 -3.45 -12.59
C ASP A 46 -5.45 -4.37 -11.64
N GLU A 47 -6.70 -4.62 -12.02
CA GLU A 47 -7.61 -5.61 -11.43
C GLU A 47 -7.68 -5.53 -9.88
N MET A 48 -7.69 -6.68 -9.20
CA MET A 48 -7.79 -6.75 -7.74
C MET A 48 -6.62 -6.08 -7.02
N THR A 49 -5.44 -6.06 -7.63
CA THR A 49 -4.26 -5.47 -7.00
C THR A 49 -4.37 -3.95 -6.88
N ARG A 50 -5.03 -3.28 -7.85
CA ARG A 50 -5.34 -1.86 -7.78
C ARG A 50 -6.22 -1.53 -6.56
N ILE A 51 -7.30 -2.30 -6.37
CA ILE A 51 -8.24 -2.10 -5.26
C ILE A 51 -7.54 -2.33 -3.91
N ILE A 52 -6.78 -3.41 -3.79
CA ILE A 52 -6.02 -3.72 -2.56
C ILE A 52 -4.99 -2.62 -2.29
N TRP A 53 -4.33 -2.09 -3.32
CA TRP A 53 -3.33 -1.04 -3.18
C TRP A 53 -3.92 0.26 -2.60
N ASP A 54 -5.10 0.67 -3.07
CA ASP A 54 -5.79 1.83 -2.53
C ASP A 54 -6.16 1.63 -1.06
N LEU A 55 -6.68 0.44 -0.71
CA LEU A 55 -6.98 0.09 0.69
C LEU A 55 -5.74 0.08 1.59
N ILE A 56 -4.60 -0.39 1.10
CA ILE A 56 -3.32 -0.36 1.83
C ILE A 56 -2.90 1.10 2.08
N LYS A 57 -2.93 1.94 1.05
CA LYS A 57 -2.57 3.36 1.19
C LYS A 57 -3.46 4.06 2.21
N GLU A 58 -4.77 3.91 2.08
CA GLU A 58 -5.76 4.59 2.93
C GLU A 58 -5.70 4.12 4.39
N LYS A 59 -5.55 2.82 4.64
CA LYS A 59 -5.67 2.26 5.99
C LYS A 59 -4.34 2.11 6.71
N LEU A 60 -3.24 1.88 5.97
CA LEU A 60 -1.97 1.43 6.53
C LEU A 60 -0.79 2.38 6.26
N ILE A 61 -0.92 3.34 5.34
CA ILE A 61 0.19 4.26 4.99
C ILE A 61 -0.17 5.70 5.33
N LEU A 62 -1.14 6.29 4.64
CA LEU A 62 -1.49 7.71 4.72
C LEU A 62 -1.97 8.20 6.10
N PRO A 63 -2.58 7.37 6.97
CA PRO A 63 -2.86 7.78 8.35
C PRO A 63 -1.61 8.01 9.19
N PHE A 64 -0.49 7.35 8.85
CA PHE A 64 0.71 7.29 9.68
C PHE A 64 1.91 8.02 9.08
N LEU A 65 1.98 8.15 7.75
CA LEU A 65 3.08 8.80 7.05
C LEU A 65 2.67 10.13 6.42
N ASP A 66 3.52 11.13 6.58
CA ASP A 66 3.52 12.34 5.76
C ASP A 66 4.57 12.16 4.68
N ILE A 67 4.09 11.79 3.48
CA ILE A 67 4.89 11.30 2.37
C ILE A 67 4.45 11.96 1.07
N GLU A 68 5.41 12.40 0.27
CA GLU A 68 5.17 12.91 -1.08
C GLU A 68 5.09 11.73 -2.06
N LEU A 69 3.94 11.56 -2.72
CA LEU A 69 3.73 10.50 -3.71
C LEU A 69 3.69 11.10 -5.12
N HIS A 70 4.63 10.67 -5.97
CA HIS A 70 4.57 10.93 -7.40
C HIS A 70 3.85 9.77 -8.09
N THR A 71 2.55 9.93 -8.32
CA THR A 71 1.71 8.85 -8.83
C THR A 71 1.77 8.72 -10.35
N TYR A 72 2.02 7.50 -10.83
CA TYR A 72 1.95 7.12 -12.23
C TYR A 72 0.97 5.96 -12.39
N ASP A 73 -0.05 6.13 -13.22
CA ASP A 73 -1.04 5.09 -13.45
C ASP A 73 -0.65 4.22 -14.64
N LEU A 74 -0.18 3.00 -14.34
CA LEU A 74 0.23 2.00 -15.32
C LEU A 74 -0.87 0.95 -15.55
N GLY A 75 -2.11 1.26 -15.18
CA GLY A 75 -3.26 0.47 -15.57
C GLY A 75 -3.37 0.36 -17.10
N ILE A 76 -3.81 -0.80 -17.59
CA ILE A 76 -3.74 -1.16 -19.01
C ILE A 76 -4.39 -0.12 -19.93
N GLU A 77 -5.54 0.44 -19.53
CA GLU A 77 -6.24 1.47 -20.30
C GLU A 77 -5.46 2.78 -20.38
N HIS A 78 -4.76 3.18 -19.31
CA HIS A 78 -3.97 4.40 -19.31
C HIS A 78 -2.66 4.23 -20.08
N ARG A 79 -2.05 3.04 -19.98
CA ARG A 79 -0.91 2.68 -20.85
C ARG A 79 -1.34 2.74 -22.32
N ASP A 80 -2.46 2.15 -22.67
CA ASP A 80 -2.97 2.21 -24.05
C ASP A 80 -3.26 3.64 -24.50
N LYS A 81 -3.94 4.44 -23.67
CA LYS A 81 -4.23 5.86 -23.95
C LYS A 81 -2.97 6.68 -24.23
N THR A 82 -1.88 6.41 -23.52
CA THR A 82 -0.61 7.14 -23.61
C THR A 82 0.41 6.51 -24.56
N ASN A 83 0.01 5.49 -25.33
CA ASN A 83 0.92 4.69 -26.16
C ASN A 83 2.13 4.17 -25.35
N ASP A 84 1.86 3.70 -24.13
CA ASP A 84 2.79 3.22 -23.11
C ASP A 84 3.86 4.23 -22.66
N LYS A 85 3.74 5.51 -23.02
CA LYS A 85 4.68 6.57 -22.60
C LYS A 85 4.73 6.73 -21.08
N VAL A 86 3.60 6.55 -20.40
CA VAL A 86 3.51 6.63 -18.92
C VAL A 86 4.45 5.63 -18.23
N THR A 87 4.70 4.47 -18.83
CA THR A 87 5.61 3.44 -18.29
C THR A 87 7.06 3.92 -18.33
N ILE A 88 7.46 4.62 -19.40
CA ILE A 88 8.80 5.21 -19.55
C ILE A 88 8.97 6.38 -18.58
N ASP A 89 7.98 7.29 -18.53
CA ASP A 89 8.02 8.45 -17.63
C ASP A 89 8.11 8.03 -16.16
N CYS A 90 7.40 6.96 -15.80
CA CYS A 90 7.50 6.33 -14.49
C CYS A 90 8.93 5.84 -14.19
N ALA A 91 9.58 5.15 -15.13
CA ALA A 91 10.94 4.67 -14.93
C ALA A 91 11.96 5.82 -14.77
N GLU A 92 11.79 6.91 -15.53
CA GLU A 92 12.61 8.13 -15.35
C GLU A 92 12.36 8.80 -14.00
N ALA A 93 11.11 8.82 -13.52
CA ALA A 93 10.78 9.32 -12.19
C ALA A 93 11.44 8.49 -11.08
N ILE A 94 11.49 7.16 -11.23
CA ILE A 94 12.19 6.30 -10.26
C ILE A 94 13.69 6.65 -10.23
N LYS A 95 14.32 6.91 -11.38
CA LYS A 95 15.72 7.37 -11.41
C LYS A 95 15.91 8.71 -10.70
N LYS A 96 14.94 9.62 -10.83
CA LYS A 96 14.98 10.93 -10.18
C LYS A 96 14.79 10.85 -8.66
N TYR A 97 13.84 10.05 -8.19
CA TYR A 97 13.45 9.99 -6.78
C TYR A 97 13.99 8.78 -6.01
N ASN A 98 14.76 7.90 -6.69
CA ASN A 98 15.41 6.68 -6.20
C ASN A 98 14.49 5.53 -5.76
N VAL A 99 13.30 5.83 -5.25
CA VAL A 99 12.38 4.82 -4.68
C VAL A 99 11.08 4.78 -5.46
N GLY A 100 10.69 3.59 -5.90
CA GLY A 100 9.40 3.31 -6.52
C GLY A 100 8.72 2.11 -5.88
N ILE A 101 7.40 2.20 -5.68
CA ILE A 101 6.55 1.10 -5.22
C ILE A 101 5.55 0.79 -6.31
N LYS A 102 5.51 -0.48 -6.73
CA LYS A 102 4.76 -0.91 -7.90
C LYS A 102 3.68 -1.94 -7.59
N CYS A 103 2.47 -1.60 -8.00
CA CYS A 103 1.34 -2.52 -8.06
C CYS A 103 1.44 -3.46 -9.30
N ALA A 104 0.81 -4.63 -9.25
CA ALA A 104 0.84 -5.58 -10.36
C ALA A 104 0.07 -5.03 -11.56
N THR A 105 0.57 -5.31 -12.77
CA THR A 105 0.04 -4.76 -14.02
C THR A 105 -0.16 -5.87 -15.04
N ILE A 106 -1.21 -5.78 -15.85
CA ILE A 106 -1.46 -6.67 -16.97
C ILE A 106 -0.34 -6.51 -17.99
N THR A 107 0.20 -7.64 -18.48
CA THR A 107 0.94 -7.71 -19.74
C THR A 107 -0.02 -8.35 -20.74
N PRO A 108 -0.57 -7.60 -21.71
CA PRO A 108 -1.65 -8.10 -22.55
C PRO A 108 -1.16 -9.20 -23.50
N ASP A 109 -1.99 -10.22 -23.67
CA ASP A 109 -1.97 -11.18 -24.78
C ASP A 109 -3.11 -10.86 -25.77
N GLU A 110 -3.35 -11.68 -26.78
CA GLU A 110 -4.40 -11.48 -27.77
C GLU A 110 -5.81 -11.40 -27.15
N ASN A 111 -6.04 -12.17 -26.08
CA ASN A 111 -7.32 -12.16 -25.37
C ASN A 111 -7.51 -10.83 -24.64
N ARG A 112 -6.47 -10.33 -23.96
CA ARG A 112 -6.53 -9.04 -23.27
C ARG A 112 -6.63 -7.88 -24.26
N VAL A 113 -6.00 -7.96 -25.43
CA VAL A 113 -6.20 -6.96 -26.51
C VAL A 113 -7.67 -6.88 -26.91
N THR A 114 -8.33 -8.04 -27.03
CA THR A 114 -9.77 -8.10 -27.38
C THR A 114 -10.65 -7.61 -26.24
N GLU A 115 -10.39 -8.06 -25.01
CA GLU A 115 -11.16 -7.69 -23.80
C GLU A 115 -11.16 -6.17 -23.56
N PHE A 116 -9.99 -5.55 -23.62
CA PHE A 116 -9.82 -4.12 -23.34
C PHE A 116 -9.84 -3.24 -24.59
N LYS A 117 -10.00 -3.82 -25.78
CA LYS A 117 -9.98 -3.12 -27.08
C LYS A 117 -8.72 -2.28 -27.26
N LEU A 118 -7.57 -2.88 -26.96
CA LEU A 118 -6.27 -2.20 -27.00
C LEU A 118 -5.84 -1.91 -28.43
N LYS A 119 -5.06 -0.85 -28.62
CA LYS A 119 -4.45 -0.48 -29.91
C LYS A 119 -3.47 -1.55 -30.39
N GLU A 120 -2.69 -2.10 -29.46
CA GLU A 120 -1.70 -3.13 -29.73
C GLU A 120 -1.39 -3.96 -28.47
N MET A 121 -0.60 -5.02 -28.66
CA MET A 121 -0.10 -5.84 -27.56
C MET A 121 1.10 -5.17 -26.89
N TRP A 122 0.82 -4.26 -25.95
CA TRP A 122 1.84 -3.52 -25.24
C TRP A 122 2.83 -4.43 -24.49
N LYS A 123 4.12 -4.05 -24.50
CA LYS A 123 5.17 -4.75 -23.76
C LYS A 123 4.89 -4.73 -22.25
N SER A 124 5.52 -5.67 -21.54
CA SER A 124 5.39 -5.76 -20.08
C SER A 124 5.98 -4.52 -19.40
N PRO A 125 5.20 -3.80 -18.56
CA PRO A 125 5.73 -2.65 -17.81
C PRO A 125 6.93 -3.00 -16.94
N ASN A 126 6.92 -4.21 -16.36
CA ASN A 126 8.02 -4.70 -15.55
C ASN A 126 9.31 -4.86 -16.37
N GLY A 127 9.19 -5.32 -17.62
CA GLY A 127 10.32 -5.44 -18.54
C GLY A 127 10.88 -4.06 -18.91
N THR A 128 10.01 -3.13 -19.30
CA THR A 128 10.37 -1.76 -19.65
C THR A 128 11.09 -1.05 -18.51
N ILE A 129 10.52 -1.04 -17.30
CA ILE A 129 11.12 -0.39 -16.12
C ILE A 129 12.49 -1.01 -15.80
N ARG A 130 12.60 -2.34 -15.75
CA ARG A 130 13.88 -3.00 -15.44
C ARG A 130 14.95 -2.73 -16.49
N ASN A 131 14.58 -2.67 -17.75
CA ASN A 131 15.52 -2.35 -18.84
C ASN A 131 16.05 -0.91 -18.75
N ILE A 132 15.25 0.02 -18.22
CA ILE A 132 15.64 1.42 -18.03
C ILE A 132 16.47 1.62 -16.75
N LEU A 133 16.11 0.94 -15.65
CA LEU A 133 16.80 1.07 -14.36
C LEU A 133 18.08 0.24 -14.28
N GLY A 134 18.08 -0.95 -14.87
CA GLY A 134 19.10 -1.97 -14.64
C GLY A 134 19.05 -2.55 -13.22
N GLY A 135 19.77 -3.65 -12.99
CA GLY A 135 19.98 -4.21 -11.65
C GLY A 135 19.56 -5.67 -11.49
N THR A 136 19.37 -6.06 -10.23
CA THR A 136 19.03 -7.43 -9.82
C THR A 136 17.73 -7.41 -9.02
N VAL A 137 16.80 -8.30 -9.35
CA VAL A 137 15.57 -8.50 -8.58
C VAL A 137 15.82 -9.57 -7.52
N PHE A 138 15.77 -9.18 -6.25
CA PHE A 138 15.79 -10.12 -5.14
C PHE A 138 14.37 -10.56 -4.78
N ARG A 139 14.16 -11.86 -4.57
CA ARG A 139 12.90 -12.43 -4.10
C ARG A 139 13.16 -13.29 -2.88
N GLU A 140 12.46 -12.99 -1.80
CA GLU A 140 12.50 -13.74 -0.56
C GLU A 140 11.09 -14.15 -0.10
N PRO A 141 10.94 -15.25 0.63
CA PRO A 141 9.66 -15.65 1.19
C PRO A 141 9.34 -14.87 2.49
N ILE A 142 8.08 -14.46 2.65
CA ILE A 142 7.55 -14.02 3.95
C ILE A 142 7.14 -15.26 4.74
N ILE A 143 7.87 -15.57 5.83
CA ILE A 143 7.67 -16.80 6.60
C ILE A 143 6.71 -16.58 7.77
N CYS A 144 5.60 -17.31 7.78
CA CYS A 144 4.65 -17.35 8.89
C CYS A 144 4.81 -18.65 9.69
N LYS A 145 4.98 -18.56 11.01
CA LYS A 145 5.22 -19.74 11.89
C LYS A 145 4.11 -20.78 11.82
N ASN A 146 2.88 -20.35 11.54
CA ASN A 146 1.67 -21.17 11.48
C ASN A 146 1.35 -21.69 10.07
N VAL A 147 2.17 -21.41 9.05
CA VAL A 147 1.97 -21.89 7.69
C VAL A 147 3.02 -22.95 7.38
N PRO A 148 2.65 -24.24 7.23
CA PRO A 148 3.61 -25.30 6.93
C PRO A 148 4.19 -25.14 5.52
N ARG A 149 5.45 -25.56 5.34
CA ARG A 149 6.16 -25.49 4.05
C ARG A 149 5.93 -26.78 3.25
N LEU A 150 5.76 -26.63 1.94
CA LEU A 150 5.63 -27.78 1.01
C LEU A 150 6.90 -28.64 0.94
N VAL A 151 8.08 -28.02 1.12
CA VAL A 151 9.36 -28.72 1.21
C VAL A 151 9.82 -28.70 2.67
N PRO A 152 9.64 -29.81 3.43
CA PRO A 152 9.85 -29.79 4.89
C PRO A 152 11.29 -29.46 5.32
N GLY A 153 12.27 -29.86 4.49
CA GLY A 153 13.70 -29.63 4.77
C GLY A 153 14.14 -28.16 4.68
N TRP A 154 13.32 -27.27 4.12
CA TRP A 154 13.65 -25.84 4.03
C TRP A 154 13.45 -25.15 5.37
N THR A 155 14.45 -25.23 6.24
CA THR A 155 14.41 -24.62 7.59
C THR A 155 14.83 -23.16 7.61
N LYS A 156 15.52 -22.68 6.56
CA LYS A 156 15.97 -21.30 6.38
C LYS A 156 15.39 -20.72 5.07
N PRO A 157 15.21 -19.39 4.98
CA PRO A 157 14.76 -18.76 3.75
C PRO A 157 15.81 -18.92 2.63
N ILE A 158 15.32 -19.00 1.39
CA ILE A 158 16.14 -19.01 0.18
C ILE A 158 15.81 -17.72 -0.57
N ILE A 159 16.84 -16.95 -0.92
CA ILE A 159 16.70 -15.68 -1.64
C ILE A 159 17.17 -15.91 -3.08
N ILE A 160 16.33 -15.55 -4.05
CA ILE A 160 16.67 -15.64 -5.46
C ILE A 160 17.07 -14.25 -5.96
N GLY A 161 18.34 -14.09 -6.35
CA GLY A 161 18.83 -12.93 -7.08
C GLY A 161 18.69 -13.17 -8.58
N ARG A 162 17.71 -12.53 -9.22
CA ARG A 162 17.45 -12.67 -10.65
C ARG A 162 18.02 -11.48 -11.41
N HIS A 163 18.86 -11.75 -12.41
CA HIS A 163 19.30 -10.73 -13.36
C HIS A 163 18.09 -10.10 -14.08
N ALA A 164 17.95 -8.78 -13.99
CA ALA A 164 16.74 -8.08 -14.39
C ALA A 164 16.77 -7.53 -15.82
N HIS A 165 17.78 -7.89 -16.63
CA HIS A 165 18.06 -7.25 -17.91
C HIS A 165 18.33 -8.27 -19.03
N GLY A 166 17.76 -8.03 -20.22
CA GLY A 166 18.07 -8.79 -21.42
C GLY A 166 17.29 -10.10 -21.61
N ASP A 167 17.92 -11.06 -22.29
CA ASP A 167 17.40 -12.38 -22.64
C ASP A 167 16.02 -12.32 -23.32
N GLN A 168 15.13 -13.26 -22.99
CA GLN A 168 13.76 -13.32 -23.51
C GLN A 168 12.96 -12.02 -23.26
N TYR A 169 13.37 -11.17 -22.31
CA TYR A 169 12.72 -9.89 -22.03
C TYR A 169 13.17 -8.74 -22.95
N LYS A 170 14.13 -9.00 -23.85
CA LYS A 170 14.54 -8.13 -24.97
C LYS A 170 14.54 -8.87 -26.33
N ALA A 171 13.96 -10.08 -26.40
CA ALA A 171 13.82 -10.79 -27.66
C ALA A 171 12.90 -9.99 -28.62
N PRO A 172 13.17 -10.05 -29.95
CA PRO A 172 12.37 -9.37 -30.96
C PRO A 172 10.93 -9.91 -31.03
#